data_AF-A0A8J9VF79-F1
#
_entry.id   AF-A0A8J9VF79-F1
#
_cell.length_a   1.000
_cell.length_b   1.000
_cell.length_c   1.000
_cell.angle_alpha   90.00
_cell.angle_beta   90.00
_cell.angle_gamma   90.00
#
_symmetry.space_group_name_H-M   'P 1'
#
loop_
_entity.id
_entity.type
_entity.pdbx_description
1 polymer ?
#
loop_
_entity_poly.entity_id
_entity_poly.type
_entity_poly.pdbx_seq_one_letter_code
_entity_poly.pdbx_strand_id
1 'polypeptide(L)'
;MRPSWMLPHGQDIWTVFCVESRILRTGKLVLLIFLLLIDFVKGMEWIVPTYPVTTPYVNSMKCWTCEDGAENNYHCNRWAPDVWCPQGVHILL
;
A
#
# COMPACT_ATOMS: atom_id res chain seq x y z
N MET A 1 13.24 -57.64 -19.02
CA MET A 1 14.41 -56.73 -18.98
C MET A 1 13.90 -55.31 -18.88
N ARG A 2 14.35 -54.51 -17.89
CA ARG A 2 13.98 -53.09 -17.84
C ARG A 2 14.82 -52.32 -18.87
N PRO A 3 14.23 -51.44 -19.68
CA PRO A 3 14.98 -50.54 -20.52
C PRO A 3 15.91 -49.66 -19.68
N SER A 4 17.12 -49.37 -20.17
CA SER A 4 18.13 -48.61 -19.43
C SER A 4 17.71 -47.19 -19.02
N TRP A 5 16.69 -46.64 -19.68
CA TRP A 5 16.13 -45.30 -19.44
C TRP A 5 15.01 -45.26 -18.39
N MET A 6 14.66 -46.39 -17.78
CA MET A 6 13.52 -46.53 -16.87
C MET A 6 13.98 -46.70 -15.41
N LEU A 7 13.57 -45.78 -14.52
CA LEU A 7 13.97 -45.72 -13.11
C LEU A 7 13.39 -46.88 -12.26
N PRO A 8 13.92 -47.14 -11.04
CA PRO A 8 13.47 -48.21 -10.14
C PRO A 8 11.95 -48.26 -9.86
N HIS A 9 11.26 -47.12 -9.97
CA HIS A 9 9.81 -46.99 -9.78
C HIS A 9 8.99 -46.93 -11.08
N GLY A 10 9.58 -47.25 -12.24
CA GLY A 10 8.87 -47.26 -13.53
C GLY A 10 8.70 -45.87 -14.17
N GLN A 11 9.38 -44.85 -13.65
CA GLN A 11 9.41 -43.50 -14.20
C GLN A 11 10.45 -43.37 -15.31
N ASP A 12 10.12 -42.64 -16.38
CA ASP A 12 11.03 -42.31 -17.48
C ASP A 12 11.96 -41.16 -17.08
N ILE A 13 13.26 -41.33 -17.36
CA ILE A 13 14.31 -40.37 -16.97
C ILE A 13 14.11 -38.99 -17.59
N TRP A 14 13.65 -38.93 -18.84
CA TRP A 14 13.41 -37.67 -19.56
C TRP A 14 12.23 -36.91 -18.98
N THR A 15 11.21 -37.64 -18.52
CA THR A 15 10.03 -37.08 -17.86
C THR A 15 10.41 -36.45 -16.52
N VAL A 16 11.26 -37.10 -15.72
CA VAL A 16 11.75 -36.55 -14.45
C VAL A 16 12.57 -35.28 -14.69
N PHE A 17 13.55 -35.32 -15.60
CA PHE A 17 14.35 -34.13 -15.95
C PHE A 17 13.49 -32.99 -16.51
N CYS A 18 12.49 -33.27 -17.33
CA CYS A 18 11.58 -32.26 -17.87
C CYS A 18 10.72 -31.61 -16.78
N VAL A 19 10.22 -32.39 -15.82
CA VAL A 19 9.45 -31.90 -14.68
C VAL A 19 10.32 -31.08 -13.73
N GLU A 20 11.51 -31.55 -13.36
CA GLU A 20 12.45 -30.81 -12.52
C GLU A 20 12.90 -29.50 -13.18
N SER A 21 13.22 -29.55 -14.49
CA SER A 21 13.58 -28.37 -15.28
C SER A 21 12.43 -27.37 -15.36
N ARG A 22 11.18 -27.86 -15.47
CA ARG A 22 9.98 -27.02 -15.47
C ARG A 22 9.76 -26.39 -14.10
N ILE A 23 9.78 -27.17 -13.02
CA ILE A 23 9.63 -26.70 -11.63
C ILE A 23 10.69 -25.65 -11.27
N LEU A 24 11.95 -25.89 -11.64
CA LEU A 24 13.04 -24.94 -11.41
C LEU A 24 12.83 -23.65 -12.19
N ARG A 25 12.37 -23.74 -13.45
CA ARG A 25 12.10 -22.58 -14.32
C ARG A 25 10.88 -21.79 -13.85
N THR A 26 9.76 -22.44 -13.54
CA THR A 26 8.58 -21.77 -12.99
C THR A 26 8.87 -21.21 -11.61
N GLY A 27 9.58 -21.94 -10.75
CA GLY A 27 9.99 -21.46 -9.43
C GLY A 27 10.86 -20.21 -9.51
N LYS A 28 11.87 -20.20 -10.40
CA LYS A 28 12.72 -19.03 -10.62
C LYS A 28 11.95 -17.85 -11.21
N LEU A 29 11.02 -18.11 -12.13
CA LEU A 29 10.16 -17.07 -12.71
C LEU A 29 9.22 -16.47 -11.65
N VAL A 30 8.59 -17.30 -10.82
CA VAL A 30 7.72 -16.86 -9.71
C VAL A 30 8.52 -16.06 -8.69
N LEU A 31 9.72 -16.51 -8.33
CA LEU A 31 10.61 -15.77 -7.43
C LEU A 31 11.00 -14.41 -8.02
N LEU A 32 11.39 -14.36 -9.30
CA LEU A 32 11.70 -13.10 -9.97
C LEU A 32 10.50 -12.15 -10.00
N ILE A 33 9.31 -12.64 -10.35
CA ILE A 33 8.08 -11.83 -10.32
C ILE A 33 7.82 -11.32 -8.91
N PHE A 34 7.93 -12.18 -7.89
CA PHE A 34 7.71 -11.79 -6.50
C PHE A 34 8.70 -10.70 -6.03
N LEU A 35 9.99 -10.84 -6.37
CA LEU A 35 11.01 -9.82 -6.07
C LEU A 35 10.71 -8.50 -6.79
N LEU A 36 10.36 -8.55 -8.07
CA LEU A 36 9.98 -7.36 -8.84
C LEU A 36 8.73 -6.67 -8.27
N LEU A 37 7.75 -7.44 -7.79
CA LEU A 37 6.56 -6.91 -7.12
C LEU A 37 6.91 -6.22 -5.79
N ILE A 38 7.82 -6.79 -4.99
CA ILE A 38 8.29 -6.16 -3.75
C ILE A 38 9.01 -4.84 -4.06
N ASP A 39 9.91 -4.84 -5.04
CA ASP A 39 10.64 -3.64 -5.44
C ASP A 39 9.69 -2.55 -5.96
N PHE A 40 8.67 -2.94 -6.73
CA PHE A 40 7.61 -2.04 -7.17
C PHE A 40 6.82 -1.44 -5.99
N VAL A 41 6.40 -2.25 -5.02
CA VAL A 41 5.64 -1.77 -3.84
C VAL A 41 6.48 -0.83 -2.98
N LYS A 42 7.75 -1.15 -2.72
CA LYS A 42 8.67 -0.24 -2.01
C LYS A 42 8.86 1.07 -2.77
N GLY A 43 8.91 0.99 -4.10
CA GLY A 43 8.94 2.16 -4.97
C GLY A 43 7.70 3.05 -4.91
N MET A 44 6.60 2.63 -4.28
CA MET A 44 5.38 3.42 -4.10
C MET A 44 5.30 4.14 -2.75
N GLU A 45 6.27 3.96 -1.84
CA GLU A 45 6.28 4.58 -0.50
C GLU A 45 6.23 6.12 -0.55
N TRP A 46 6.70 6.75 -1.63
CA TRP A 46 6.63 8.20 -1.80
C TRP A 46 5.24 8.74 -2.16
N ILE A 47 4.31 7.87 -2.62
CA ILE A 47 2.98 8.28 -3.09
C ILE A 47 2.01 8.47 -1.92
N VAL A 48 2.27 7.83 -0.79
CA VAL A 48 1.50 8.06 0.44
C VAL A 48 2.28 9.06 1.27
N PRO A 49 2.02 10.38 1.14
CA PRO A 49 2.58 11.32 2.09
C PRO A 49 2.02 10.95 3.47
N THR A 50 2.88 10.37 4.30
CA THR A 50 2.69 10.27 5.73
C THR A 50 2.86 11.67 6.30
N TYR A 51 1.92 12.57 5.97
CA TYR A 51 1.81 13.81 6.71
C TYR A 51 1.57 13.39 8.17
N PRO A 52 2.48 13.72 9.12
CA PRO A 52 2.08 13.66 10.51
C PRO A 52 0.80 14.49 10.58
N VAL A 53 -0.28 13.88 11.06
CA VAL A 53 -1.52 14.61 11.30
C VAL A 53 -1.16 15.58 12.42
N THR A 54 -0.75 16.80 12.07
CA THR A 54 -0.27 17.85 12.98
C THR A 54 -1.46 18.51 13.67
N THR A 55 -2.39 17.69 14.16
CA THR A 55 -3.49 18.12 15.01
C THR A 55 -2.92 18.39 16.40
N PRO A 56 -3.17 19.57 16.99
CA PRO A 56 -2.62 19.93 18.30
C PRO A 56 -3.13 19.03 19.44
N TYR A 57 -4.28 18.35 19.25
CA TYR A 57 -4.84 17.39 20.19
C TYR A 57 -5.72 16.36 19.47
N VAL A 58 -6.01 15.23 20.12
CA VAL A 58 -6.86 14.16 19.58
C VAL A 58 -8.26 14.69 19.29
N ASN A 59 -8.83 14.34 18.13
CA ASN A 59 -10.13 14.81 17.66
C ASN A 59 -10.25 16.34 17.51
N SER A 60 -9.13 17.06 17.32
CA SER A 60 -9.19 18.48 17.00
C SER A 60 -9.72 18.69 15.59
N MET A 61 -10.56 19.71 15.43
CA MET A 61 -11.05 20.14 14.11
C MET A 61 -10.65 21.59 13.83
N LYS A 62 -10.73 21.98 12.56
CA LYS A 62 -10.58 23.38 12.15
C LYS A 62 -11.91 24.09 12.30
N CYS A 63 -11.87 25.32 12.83
CA CYS A 63 -13.05 26.13 13.07
C CYS A 63 -13.09 27.31 12.09
N TRP A 64 -14.28 27.63 11.59
CA TRP A 64 -14.51 28.90 10.90
C TRP A 64 -14.58 30.02 11.95
N THR A 65 -13.55 30.86 12.03
CA THR A 65 -13.56 32.05 12.87
C THR A 65 -13.71 33.28 11.98
N CYS A 66 -14.91 33.82 11.89
CA CYS A 66 -15.21 35.04 11.17
C CYS A 66 -15.52 36.13 12.21
N GLU A 67 -14.92 37.32 12.07
CA GLU A 67 -15.37 38.47 12.84
C GLU A 67 -16.81 38.83 12.43
N ASP A 68 -17.57 39.45 13.35
CA ASP A 68 -18.90 39.99 13.09
C ASP A 68 -18.80 41.11 12.02
N GLY A 69 -18.78 40.70 10.76
CA GLY A 69 -18.48 41.57 9.62
C GLY A 69 -18.37 40.87 8.27
N ALA A 70 -18.37 39.53 8.22
CA ALA A 70 -18.46 38.82 6.96
C ALA A 70 -19.84 39.03 6.32
N GLU A 71 -19.86 39.61 5.11
CA GLU A 71 -21.09 39.98 4.40
C GLU A 71 -22.03 38.79 4.13
N ASN A 72 -21.47 37.59 3.98
CA ASN A 72 -22.20 36.35 3.80
C ASN A 72 -21.33 35.12 4.12
N ASN A 73 -21.98 33.96 4.13
CA ASN A 73 -21.33 32.66 4.37
C ASN A 73 -20.19 32.36 3.38
N TYR A 74 -20.30 32.79 2.11
CA TYR A 74 -19.23 32.57 1.12
C TYR A 74 -17.99 33.41 1.43
N HIS A 75 -18.15 34.67 1.80
CA HIS A 75 -17.06 35.56 2.18
C HIS A 75 -16.38 35.10 3.46
N CYS A 76 -17.15 34.66 4.46
CA CYS A 76 -16.62 34.02 5.67
C CYS A 76 -15.80 32.77 5.30
N ASN A 77 -16.36 31.89 4.48
CA ASN A 77 -15.67 30.67 4.06
C ASN A 77 -14.41 30.92 3.21
N ARG A 78 -14.31 32.08 2.55
CA ARG A 78 -13.17 32.40 1.71
C ARG A 78 -11.98 32.96 2.48
N TRP A 79 -12.24 33.68 3.58
CA TRP A 79 -11.22 34.49 4.27
C TRP A 79 -10.96 34.09 5.72
N ALA A 80 -11.67 33.10 6.26
CA ALA A 80 -11.37 32.67 7.61
C ALA A 80 -9.96 32.08 7.72
N PRO A 81 -9.28 32.33 8.83
CA PRO A 81 -7.94 31.82 9.05
C PRO A 81 -7.96 30.30 9.26
N ASP A 82 -6.90 29.64 8.81
CA ASP A 82 -6.76 28.19 8.92
C ASP A 82 -6.27 27.78 10.32
N VAL A 83 -7.13 27.95 11.33
CA VAL A 83 -6.81 27.71 12.75
C VAL A 83 -7.56 26.51 13.33
N TRP A 84 -6.91 25.85 14.28
CA TRP A 84 -7.53 24.80 15.07
C TRP A 84 -8.52 25.40 16.08
N CYS A 85 -9.61 24.68 16.34
CA CYS A 85 -10.56 25.07 17.38
C CYS A 85 -9.92 25.12 18.77
N PRO A 86 -10.49 25.86 19.73
CA PRO A 86 -10.10 25.79 21.13
C PRO A 86 -10.26 24.37 21.71
N GLN A 87 -9.45 24.03 22.72
CA GLN A 87 -9.59 22.77 23.46
C GLN A 87 -11.00 22.64 24.08
N GLY A 88 -11.61 21.45 23.98
CA GLY A 88 -12.99 21.20 24.40
C GLY A 88 -13.98 21.16 23.24
N VAL A 89 -13.63 21.71 22.08
CA VAL A 89 -14.39 21.56 20.83
C VAL A 89 -13.82 20.35 20.07
N HIS A 90 -14.55 19.24 20.11
CA HIS A 90 -14.15 17.98 19.49
C HIS A 90 -15.24 17.46 18.57
N ILE A 91 -14.85 16.70 17.55
CA ILE A 91 -15.81 15.95 16.75
C ILE A 91 -16.36 14.83 17.63
N LEU A 92 -17.68 14.81 17.84
CA LEU A 92 -18.38 13.65 18.41
C LEU A 92 -18.49 12.62 17.29
N LEU A 93 -17.78 11.50 17.45
CA LEU A 93 -17.88 10.32 16.58
C LEU A 93 -19.02 9.41 17.03
#